data_AF-A0A955N8P7-F1
#
_entry.id   AF-A0A955N8P7-F1
#
_cell.length_a   1.000
_cell.length_b   1.000
_cell.length_c   1.000
_cell.angle_alpha   90.00
_cell.angle_beta   90.00
_cell.angle_gamma   90.00
#
_symmetry.space_group_name_H-M   'P 1'
#
loop_
_entity.id
_entity.type
_entity.pdbx_description
1 polymer ?
#
loop_
_entity_poly.entity_id
_entity_poly.type
_entity_poly.pdbx_seq_one_letter_code
_entity_poly.pdbx_strand_id
1 'polypeptide(L)'
;MIKTIKQACSFNPVIQDYRMSQGIENLADLIKDEGDGREFFSRNYVTHGMDQLFREGMLRLSGKSDQAVFELTQAMGGGKTHTMVALGLLA
;
A
#
# COMPACT_ATOMS: atom_id res chain seq x y z
N MET A 1 28.13 22.67 3.28
CA MET A 1 27.33 22.78 2.04
C MET A 1 26.27 21.69 2.08
N ILE A 2 24.98 22.04 2.00
CA ILE A 2 23.89 21.06 2.09
C ILE A 2 23.79 20.30 0.76
N LYS A 3 23.75 18.96 0.82
CA LYS A 3 23.56 18.11 -0.36
C LYS A 3 22.14 18.32 -0.92
N THR A 4 22.01 18.37 -2.24
CA THR A 4 20.68 18.30 -2.88
C THR A 4 20.08 16.91 -2.67
N ILE A 5 18.76 16.77 -2.78
CA ILE A 5 18.08 15.46 -2.69
C ILE A 5 18.69 14.47 -3.70
N LYS A 6 19.01 14.94 -4.92
CA LYS A 6 19.64 14.13 -5.96
C LYS A 6 21.03 13.59 -5.57
N GLN A 7 21.75 14.32 -4.73
CA GLN A 7 23.07 13.92 -4.23
C GLN A 7 23.00 13.10 -2.94
N ALA A 8 21.89 13.18 -2.20
CA ALA A 8 21.72 12.53 -0.91
C ALA A 8 21.01 11.16 -1.00
N CYS A 9 20.21 10.94 -2.04
CA CYS A 9 19.37 9.74 -2.17
C CYS A 9 19.81 8.85 -3.34
N SER A 10 19.69 7.54 -3.17
CA SER A 10 19.65 6.58 -4.28
C SER A 10 18.20 6.31 -4.63
N PHE A 11 17.78 6.63 -5.84
CA PHE A 11 16.39 6.44 -6.27
C PHE A 11 16.16 5.04 -6.78
N ASN A 12 15.01 4.47 -6.45
CA ASN A 12 14.57 3.23 -7.06
C ASN A 12 14.36 3.46 -8.58
N PRO A 13 14.90 2.62 -9.48
CA PRO A 13 14.73 2.77 -10.94
C PRO A 13 13.29 2.97 -11.40
N VAL A 14 12.30 2.44 -10.65
CA VAL A 14 10.87 2.57 -10.94
C VAL A 14 10.39 4.02 -11.07
N ILE A 15 11.10 5.00 -10.49
CA ILE A 15 10.74 6.42 -10.64
C ILE A 15 10.81 6.91 -12.10
N GLN A 16 11.50 6.17 -12.97
CA GLN A 16 11.59 6.47 -14.39
C GLN A 16 10.33 6.02 -15.14
N ASP A 17 9.61 5.02 -14.61
CA ASP A 17 8.35 4.50 -15.14
C ASP A 17 7.14 5.21 -14.53
N TYR A 18 7.17 6.55 -14.54
CA TYR A 18 6.04 7.33 -14.06
C TYR A 18 4.84 7.20 -15.01
N ARG A 19 3.86 6.40 -14.61
CA ARG A 19 2.56 6.29 -15.29
C ARG A 19 1.61 7.29 -14.65
N MET A 20 1.12 8.25 -15.44
CA MET A 20 0.03 9.11 -14.99
C MET A 20 -1.22 8.28 -14.78
N SER A 21 -1.65 8.17 -13.53
CA SER A 21 -2.92 7.59 -13.13
C SER A 21 -4.08 8.32 -13.80
N GLN A 22 -4.97 7.56 -14.45
CA GLN A 22 -6.26 8.10 -14.88
C GLN A 22 -7.12 8.31 -13.62
N GLY A 23 -7.93 9.37 -13.58
CA GLY A 23 -8.55 9.88 -12.34
C GLY A 23 -9.42 8.91 -11.52
N ILE A 24 -9.68 7.70 -12.02
CA ILE A 24 -10.34 6.60 -11.30
C ILE A 24 -9.55 5.32 -11.56
N GLU A 25 -9.12 4.64 -10.49
CA GLU A 25 -8.39 3.36 -10.57
C GLU A 25 -9.28 2.19 -10.14
N ASN A 26 -9.12 1.04 -10.79
CA ASN A 26 -9.76 -0.21 -10.40
C ASN A 26 -8.83 -0.98 -9.47
N LEU A 27 -9.25 -1.18 -8.22
CA LEU A 27 -8.45 -1.86 -7.20
C LEU A 27 -8.05 -3.29 -7.59
N ALA A 28 -8.92 -4.03 -8.28
CA ALA A 28 -8.60 -5.40 -8.68
C ALA A 28 -7.48 -5.44 -9.72
N ASP A 29 -7.48 -4.48 -10.66
CA ASP A 29 -6.43 -4.35 -11.67
C ASP A 29 -5.11 -3.94 -11.00
N LEU A 30 -5.14 -3.01 -10.03
CA LEU A 30 -3.95 -2.63 -9.25
C LEU A 30 -3.34 -3.81 -8.49
N ILE A 31 -4.15 -4.62 -7.80
CA ILE A 31 -3.66 -5.79 -7.07
C ILE A 31 -3.05 -6.80 -8.05
N LYS A 32 -3.70 -7.03 -9.19
CA LYS A 32 -3.22 -7.96 -10.22
C LYS A 32 -1.89 -7.52 -10.82
N ASP A 33 -1.73 -6.23 -11.08
CA ASP A 33 -0.50 -5.66 -11.64
C ASP A 33 0.70 -5.81 -10.70
N GLU A 34 0.47 -5.90 -9.39
CA GLU A 34 1.50 -6.14 -8.37
C GLU A 34 1.92 -7.62 -8.23
N GLY A 35 1.26 -8.53 -8.95
CA GLY A 35 1.62 -9.95 -9.00
C GLY A 35 1.57 -10.64 -7.63
N ASP A 36 2.70 -11.20 -7.18
CA ASP A 36 2.83 -11.85 -5.88
C ASP A 36 3.14 -10.89 -4.72
N GLY A 37 3.19 -9.58 -5.00
CA GLY A 37 3.36 -8.54 -4.00
C GLY A 37 4.77 -8.44 -3.39
N ARG A 38 5.73 -9.29 -3.74
CA ARG A 38 7.09 -9.23 -3.14
C ARG A 38 7.76 -7.88 -3.41
N GLU A 39 7.67 -7.39 -4.64
CA GLU A 39 8.25 -6.10 -4.99
C GLU A 39 7.49 -4.94 -4.31
N PHE A 40 6.15 -5.02 -4.27
CA PHE A 40 5.30 -4.09 -3.53
C PHE A 40 5.74 -3.96 -2.07
N PHE A 41 5.88 -5.06 -1.33
CA PHE A 41 6.30 -5.00 0.08
C PHE A 41 7.78 -4.62 0.25
N SER A 42 8.65 -4.88 -0.74
CA SER A 42 10.06 -4.47 -0.67
C SER A 42 10.27 -2.96 -0.70
N ARG A 43 9.37 -2.23 -1.36
CA ARG A 43 9.45 -0.75 -1.51
C ARG A 43 8.54 0.02 -0.55
N ASN A 44 7.72 -0.69 0.24
CA ASN A 44 6.76 -0.09 1.15
C ASN A 44 7.03 -0.48 2.60
N TYR A 45 6.81 0.47 3.51
CA TYR A 45 6.98 0.24 4.93
C TYR A 45 5.64 -0.13 5.57
N VAL A 46 5.58 -1.28 6.25
CA VAL A 46 4.39 -1.69 7.01
C VAL A 46 4.33 -0.86 8.29
N THR A 47 3.39 0.09 8.31
CA THR A 47 3.11 0.89 9.50
C THR A 47 2.31 0.08 10.53
N HIS A 48 2.28 0.55 11.78
CA HIS A 48 1.48 -0.08 12.83
C HIS A 48 -0.02 -0.17 12.48
N GLY A 49 -0.59 0.88 11.89
CA GLY A 49 -1.99 0.87 11.47
C GLY A 49 -2.28 -0.14 10.34
N MET A 50 -1.31 -0.36 9.44
CA MET A 50 -1.43 -1.39 8.41
C MET A 50 -1.40 -2.79 9.04
N ASP A 51 -0.47 -3.07 9.96
CA ASP A 51 -0.40 -4.35 10.66
C ASP A 51 -1.71 -4.68 11.39
N GLN A 52 -2.29 -3.69 12.09
CA GLN A 52 -3.58 -3.85 12.76
C GLN A 52 -4.70 -4.15 11.76
N LEU A 53 -4.78 -3.42 10.64
CA LEU A 53 -5.78 -3.69 9.61
C LEU A 53 -5.63 -5.10 9.04
N PHE A 54 -4.41 -5.53 8.72
CA PHE A 54 -4.17 -6.85 8.13
C PHE A 54 -4.61 -7.96 9.09
N ARG A 55 -4.22 -7.86 10.37
CA ARG A 55 -4.62 -8.82 11.40
C ARG A 55 -6.13 -8.94 11.50
N GLU A 56 -6.80 -7.82 11.72
CA GLU A 56 -8.24 -7.81 11.96
C GLU A 56 -9.05 -8.15 10.69
N GLY A 57 -8.55 -7.73 9.51
CA GLY A 57 -9.10 -8.11 8.22
C GLY A 57 -9.03 -9.63 7.99
N MET A 58 -7.90 -10.27 8.28
CA MET A 58 -7.77 -11.73 8.19
C MET A 58 -8.63 -12.47 9.22
N LEU A 59 -8.75 -11.94 10.44
CA LEU A 59 -9.67 -12.49 11.44
C LEU A 59 -11.12 -12.40 10.94
N ARG A 60 -11.52 -11.30 10.30
CA ARG A 60 -12.84 -11.14 9.71
C ARG A 60 -13.07 -12.12 8.56
N LEU A 61 -12.15 -12.21 7.60
CA LEU A 61 -12.24 -13.12 6.45
C LEU A 61 -12.26 -14.59 6.86
N SER A 62 -11.58 -14.95 7.95
CA SER A 62 -11.60 -16.31 8.51
C SER A 62 -12.81 -16.60 9.42
N GLY A 63 -13.77 -15.67 9.54
CA GLY A 63 -14.97 -15.83 10.36
C GLY A 63 -14.71 -15.79 11.87
N LYS A 64 -13.55 -15.28 12.31
CA LYS A 64 -13.12 -15.20 13.71
C LYS A 64 -13.35 -13.83 14.34
N SER A 65 -13.88 -12.87 13.59
CA SER A 65 -14.22 -11.53 14.07
C SER A 65 -15.50 -11.02 13.39
N ASP A 66 -16.30 -10.28 14.14
CA ASP A 66 -17.48 -9.56 13.66
C ASP A 66 -17.18 -8.11 13.27
N GLN A 67 -15.92 -7.67 13.43
CA GLN A 67 -15.50 -6.33 13.06
C GLN A 67 -15.60 -6.13 11.54
N ALA A 68 -16.59 -5.36 11.11
CA ALA A 68 -16.87 -5.12 9.70
C ALA A 68 -16.42 -3.73 9.20
N VAL A 69 -16.11 -2.81 10.11
CA VAL A 69 -15.80 -1.42 9.78
C VAL A 69 -14.42 -1.06 10.32
N PHE A 70 -13.59 -0.50 9.44
CA PHE A 70 -12.29 0.06 9.77
C PHE A 70 -12.22 1.50 9.28
N GLU A 71 -11.95 2.41 10.20
CA GLU A 71 -11.69 3.80 9.84
C GLU A 71 -10.20 3.99 9.57
N LEU A 72 -9.85 4.17 8.30
CA LEU A 72 -8.48 4.48 7.89
C LEU A 72 -8.25 5.99 7.98
N THR A 73 -7.87 6.46 9.17
CA THR A 73 -7.44 7.83 9.38
C THR A 73 -6.02 8.03 8.88
N GLN A 74 -5.85 8.96 7.95
CA GLN A 74 -4.55 9.33 7.39
C GLN A 74 -4.39 10.84 7.44
N ALA A 75 -3.27 11.31 7.99
CA ALA A 75 -2.97 12.74 8.08
C ALA A 75 -2.78 13.41 6.70
N MET A 76 -2.42 12.62 5.67
CA MET A 76 -2.27 13.10 4.29
C MET A 76 -2.94 12.11 3.32
N GLY A 77 -3.53 12.64 2.24
CA GLY A 77 -4.29 11.86 1.26
C GLY A 77 -3.38 10.99 0.38
N GLY A 78 -3.34 9.68 0.63
CA GLY A 78 -2.68 8.74 -0.29
C GLY A 78 -2.65 7.29 0.17
N GLY A 79 -2.53 7.01 1.48
CA GLY A 79 -2.31 5.63 1.92
C GLY A 79 -3.55 4.75 2.02
N LYS A 80 -4.77 5.24 1.72
CA LYS A 80 -5.99 4.42 1.74
C LYS A 80 -5.97 3.35 0.65
N THR A 81 -5.84 3.76 -0.61
CA THR A 81 -5.74 2.82 -1.75
C THR A 81 -4.56 1.88 -1.57
N HIS A 82 -3.41 2.41 -1.14
CA HIS A 82 -2.22 1.63 -0.84
C HIS A 82 -2.47 0.53 0.20
N THR A 83 -3.17 0.87 1.27
CA THR A 83 -3.52 -0.06 2.35
C THR A 83 -4.49 -1.13 1.86
N MET A 84 -5.44 -0.77 0.98
CA MET A 84 -6.35 -1.73 0.36
C MET A 84 -5.64 -2.69 -0.59
N VAL A 85 -4.69 -2.20 -1.40
CA VAL A 85 -3.85 -3.06 -2.26
C VAL A 85 -3.04 -4.03 -1.40
N ALA A 86 -2.39 -3.54 -0.34
CA ALA A 86 -1.60 -4.36 0.56
C ALA A 86 -2.44 -5.47 1.23
N LEU A 87 -3.65 -5.14 1.70
CA LEU A 87 -4.57 -6.13 2.27
C LEU A 87 -5.00 -7.16 1.22
N GLY A 88 -5.31 -6.72 0.00
CA GLY A 88 -5.71 -7.58 -1.10
C GLY A 88 -4.61 -8.53 -1.58
N LEU A 89 -3.34 -8.13 -1.51
CA LEU A 89 -2.19 -8.99 -1.82
C LEU A 89 -1.95 -10.09 -0.78
N LEU A 90 -2.50 -9.94 0.43
CA LEU A 90 -2.32 -10.90 1.53
C LEU A 90 -3.47 -11.91 1.64
N ALA A 91 -4.63 -11.63 1.04
CA ALA A 91 -5.89 -12.36 1.19
C ALA A 91 -6.10 -13.39 0.08
#